data_AF-A0A2D8PNE1-F1
#
_entry.id   AF-A0A2D8PNE1-F1
#
_cell.length_a   1.000
_cell.length_b   1.000
_cell.length_c   1.000
_cell.angle_alpha   90.00
_cell.angle_beta   90.00
_cell.angle_gamma   90.00
#
_symmetry.space_group_name_H-M   'P 1'
#
loop_
_entity.id
_entity.type
_entity.pdbx_description
1 polymer ?
#
loop_
_entity_poly.entity_id
_entity_poly.type
_entity_poly.pdbx_seq_one_letter_code
_entity_poly.pdbx_strand_id
1 'polypeptide(L)'
;LDDPDATLMIRDHPNDQAAPIDRGDWSFIRSEDAKAGSEPSHIYMPSGFLPGKIYQLVYVSKGSTIVGLGLAAVRDVVSFLKYADGDAGNPCAGDIDYAYGFGRSQSGRFLRQMIHLGLNDDEEGRMALDGIIPHVGGGMRGEFNLRFGQPSQDICFICPEMFPFTDTTQVDPITGATGSLLDKLEEQGQVPKMMFTNTSGEYWRGDAALIHTDLETMQDADESPSVRRYHFAGCQHGLGAFPPLEVRSGGGRQGQLPFNSVDYAPLLRAALVNLDRWVTTGEPPPASRHPRLSDRTAVDSQSVMDKFASLPGVPVTAKTTRALRLDYGTESHLSRLTTLPAEVGQEYPALVSDIDDDFNDRAGIRLPDLTVPVATYTGWNLRHPSIGNPDLFIGITGGLAGWTLPFQKNAADRESAGDPRRSISERYSGRESYLQQVRVSAQSLVDEGYMLAEDIPGVRERAGLKYDYFMGENRAS
;
A
#
# COMPACT_ATOMS: atom_id res chain seq x y z
N LEU A 1 23.64 -26.72 -5.64
CA LEU A 1 22.22 -26.41 -5.40
C LEU A 1 21.43 -27.39 -6.26
N ASP A 2 21.47 -28.67 -5.85
CA ASP A 2 20.77 -29.76 -6.51
C ASP A 2 20.07 -30.52 -5.39
N ASP A 3 18.90 -29.99 -5.03
CA ASP A 3 18.11 -30.45 -3.91
C ASP A 3 17.05 -31.43 -4.44
N PRO A 4 17.13 -32.74 -4.10
CA PRO A 4 16.15 -33.72 -4.54
C PRO A 4 14.78 -33.51 -3.90
N ASP A 5 14.73 -32.89 -2.71
CA ASP A 5 13.51 -32.68 -1.93
C ASP A 5 12.84 -31.32 -2.23
N ALA A 6 13.43 -30.53 -3.13
CA ALA A 6 12.87 -29.24 -3.52
C ALA A 6 11.50 -29.42 -4.22
N THR A 7 10.58 -28.53 -3.92
CA THR A 7 9.23 -28.53 -4.47
C THR A 7 8.94 -27.23 -5.23
N LEU A 8 8.18 -27.36 -6.32
CA LEU A 8 7.66 -26.24 -7.08
C LEU A 8 6.14 -26.36 -7.12
N MET A 9 5.45 -25.29 -6.81
CA MET A 9 3.99 -25.23 -6.81
C MET A 9 3.51 -24.05 -7.65
N ILE A 10 2.29 -24.14 -8.15
CA ILE A 10 1.65 -23.13 -8.99
C ILE A 10 0.23 -22.81 -8.52
N ARG A 11 -0.17 -21.54 -8.62
CA ARG A 11 -1.55 -21.09 -8.38
C ARG A 11 -1.92 -19.87 -9.22
N ASP A 12 -3.20 -19.60 -9.29
CA ASP A 12 -3.78 -18.50 -10.08
C ASP A 12 -4.02 -17.28 -9.21
N HIS A 13 -4.60 -17.47 -8.04
CA HIS A 13 -4.85 -16.40 -7.08
C HIS A 13 -4.00 -16.61 -5.81
N PRO A 14 -3.52 -15.53 -5.15
CA PRO A 14 -2.72 -15.67 -3.92
C PRO A 14 -3.43 -16.40 -2.78
N ASN A 15 -4.75 -16.25 -2.69
CA ASN A 15 -5.62 -16.93 -1.73
C ASN A 15 -6.07 -18.34 -2.15
N ASP A 16 -5.50 -18.91 -3.21
CA ASP A 16 -5.78 -20.29 -3.62
C ASP A 16 -4.75 -21.27 -3.05
N GLN A 17 -5.21 -22.50 -2.84
CA GLN A 17 -4.32 -23.62 -2.57
C GLN A 17 -3.44 -23.88 -3.79
N ALA A 18 -2.12 -23.97 -3.58
CA ALA A 18 -1.18 -24.23 -4.65
C ALA A 18 -1.21 -25.70 -5.07
N ALA A 19 -1.12 -25.94 -6.38
CA ALA A 19 -0.99 -27.27 -6.95
C ALA A 19 0.50 -27.62 -7.15
N PRO A 20 0.95 -28.84 -6.83
CA PRO A 20 2.32 -29.24 -7.07
C PRO A 20 2.61 -29.37 -8.57
N ILE A 21 3.84 -29.02 -8.96
CA ILE A 21 4.42 -29.36 -10.25
C ILE A 21 5.35 -30.55 -10.03
N ASP A 22 5.21 -31.59 -10.86
CA ASP A 22 5.98 -32.83 -10.73
C ASP A 22 7.48 -32.54 -10.77
N ARG A 23 8.25 -33.16 -9.86
CA ARG A 23 9.70 -32.93 -9.72
C ARG A 23 10.49 -33.22 -11.00
N GLY A 24 9.97 -34.10 -11.86
CA GLY A 24 10.57 -34.44 -13.16
C GLY A 24 10.34 -33.38 -14.24
N ASP A 25 9.41 -32.44 -14.06
CA ASP A 25 9.05 -31.42 -15.05
C ASP A 25 9.90 -30.15 -14.95
N TRP A 26 10.76 -30.05 -13.94
CA TRP A 26 11.62 -28.89 -13.75
C TRP A 26 12.96 -29.27 -13.09
N SER A 27 13.95 -28.40 -13.23
CA SER A 27 15.30 -28.62 -12.71
C SER A 27 15.98 -27.30 -12.34
N PHE A 28 16.98 -27.39 -11.48
CA PHE A 28 17.91 -26.29 -11.26
C PHE A 28 18.98 -26.29 -12.35
N ILE A 29 19.16 -25.16 -13.02
CA ILE A 29 20.16 -24.98 -14.05
C ILE A 29 21.07 -23.77 -13.74
N ARG A 30 22.19 -23.70 -14.46
CA ARG A 30 23.05 -22.52 -14.48
C ARG A 30 22.57 -21.59 -15.59
N SER A 31 22.75 -20.29 -15.42
CA SER A 31 22.68 -19.36 -16.55
C SER A 31 23.70 -19.78 -17.61
N GLU A 32 23.38 -19.59 -18.89
CA GLU A 32 24.31 -19.85 -20.01
C GLU A 32 25.58 -19.00 -19.89
N ASP A 33 25.47 -17.80 -19.31
CA ASP A 33 26.59 -16.89 -19.05
C ASP A 33 27.36 -17.22 -17.76
N ALA A 34 26.98 -18.27 -17.02
CA ALA A 34 27.63 -18.62 -15.77
C ALA A 34 29.02 -19.22 -16.02
N LYS A 35 29.99 -18.85 -15.17
CA LYS A 35 31.35 -19.40 -15.24
C LYS A 35 31.33 -20.92 -15.02
N ALA A 36 32.27 -21.62 -15.64
CA ALA A 36 32.48 -23.05 -15.38
C ALA A 36 32.73 -23.28 -13.87
N GLY A 37 32.02 -24.24 -13.28
CA GLY A 37 32.06 -24.51 -11.84
C GLY A 37 31.13 -23.66 -10.96
N SER A 38 30.36 -22.71 -11.52
CA SER A 38 29.30 -22.02 -10.77
C SER A 38 28.19 -22.97 -10.33
N GLU A 39 27.62 -22.73 -9.15
CA GLU A 39 26.43 -23.41 -8.65
C GLU A 39 25.20 -23.04 -9.52
N PRO A 40 24.18 -23.91 -9.60
CA PRO A 40 22.90 -23.56 -10.22
C PRO A 40 22.26 -22.31 -9.59
N SER A 41 21.61 -21.49 -10.42
CA SER A 41 21.03 -20.20 -10.00
C SER A 41 19.69 -19.88 -10.66
N HIS A 42 19.19 -20.77 -11.52
CA HIS A 42 17.95 -20.60 -12.27
C HIS A 42 17.11 -21.87 -12.15
N ILE A 43 15.80 -21.71 -12.28
CA ILE A 43 14.87 -22.84 -12.48
C ILE A 43 14.53 -22.95 -13.96
N TYR A 44 14.52 -24.17 -14.47
CA TYR A 44 14.14 -24.49 -15.84
C TYR A 44 13.00 -25.48 -15.85
N MET A 45 11.96 -25.15 -16.60
CA MET A 45 10.80 -25.98 -16.83
C MET A 45 10.63 -26.06 -18.35
N PRO A 46 10.82 -27.23 -19.00
CA PRO A 46 10.80 -27.34 -20.46
C PRO A 46 9.50 -26.85 -21.11
N SER A 47 8.38 -26.97 -20.40
CA SER A 47 7.08 -26.46 -20.85
C SER A 47 6.97 -24.92 -20.79
N GLY A 48 7.89 -24.24 -20.11
CA GLY A 48 7.92 -22.79 -19.93
C GLY A 48 7.02 -22.28 -18.81
N PHE A 49 7.39 -21.15 -18.20
CA PHE A 49 6.56 -20.48 -17.19
C PHE A 49 5.40 -19.72 -17.84
N LEU A 50 4.22 -19.83 -17.25
CA LEU A 50 3.01 -19.20 -17.74
C LEU A 50 2.88 -17.77 -17.19
N PRO A 51 2.69 -16.75 -18.05
CA PRO A 51 2.47 -15.38 -17.61
C PRO A 51 1.28 -15.24 -16.66
N GLY A 52 1.47 -14.49 -15.58
CA GLY A 52 0.42 -14.19 -14.59
C GLY A 52 0.16 -15.30 -13.56
N LYS A 53 0.78 -16.47 -13.68
CA LYS A 53 0.74 -17.51 -12.64
C LYS A 53 1.70 -17.19 -11.50
N ILE A 54 1.38 -17.67 -10.30
CA ILE A 54 2.21 -17.52 -9.11
C ILE A 54 2.92 -18.85 -8.87
N TYR A 55 4.26 -18.81 -8.93
CA TYR A 55 5.11 -19.98 -8.67
C TYR A 55 5.74 -19.86 -7.28
N GLN A 56 5.67 -20.93 -6.50
CA GLN A 56 6.29 -21.03 -5.17
C GLN A 56 7.30 -22.17 -5.19
N LEU A 57 8.57 -21.81 -4.99
CA LEU A 57 9.69 -22.75 -4.89
C LEU A 57 10.12 -22.87 -3.43
N VAL A 58 10.21 -24.10 -2.93
CA VAL A 58 10.79 -24.42 -1.62
C VAL A 58 11.98 -25.34 -1.84
N TYR A 59 13.13 -24.98 -1.29
CA TYR A 59 14.38 -25.70 -1.48
C TYR A 59 15.37 -25.40 -0.34
N VAL A 60 16.31 -26.32 -0.13
CA VAL A 60 17.42 -26.16 0.80
C VAL A 60 18.49 -25.26 0.18
N SER A 61 18.77 -24.15 0.84
CA SER A 61 19.81 -23.20 0.46
C SER A 61 20.88 -23.04 1.53
N LYS A 62 22.03 -22.49 1.15
CA LYS A 62 23.14 -22.15 2.05
C LYS A 62 23.48 -20.66 1.90
N GLY A 63 24.11 -20.09 2.94
CA GLY A 63 24.67 -18.74 2.85
C GLY A 63 23.68 -17.60 3.12
N SER A 64 22.78 -17.74 4.09
CA SER A 64 22.05 -16.58 4.62
C SER A 64 23.07 -15.54 5.09
N THR A 65 22.94 -14.31 4.58
CA THR A 65 23.70 -13.18 5.10
C THR A 65 23.12 -12.74 6.45
N ILE A 66 23.92 -12.04 7.25
CA ILE A 66 23.40 -11.30 8.40
C ILE A 66 22.54 -10.17 7.83
N VAL A 67 21.27 -10.16 8.21
CA VAL A 67 20.31 -9.08 7.93
C VAL A 67 19.85 -8.48 9.26
N GLY A 68 19.18 -7.32 9.24
CA GLY A 68 18.71 -6.63 10.44
C GLY A 68 19.61 -5.48 10.91
N LEU A 69 20.93 -5.57 10.73
CA LEU A 69 21.86 -4.50 11.14
C LEU A 69 21.61 -3.14 10.47
N GLY A 70 20.95 -3.13 9.31
CA GLY A 70 20.55 -1.90 8.63
C GLY A 70 19.56 -1.04 9.45
N LEU A 71 18.73 -1.65 10.30
CA LEU A 71 17.82 -0.94 11.20
C LEU A 71 18.62 -0.17 12.26
N ALA A 72 19.58 -0.83 12.90
CA ALA A 72 20.48 -0.22 13.87
C ALA A 72 21.35 0.86 13.23
N ALA A 73 21.89 0.62 12.02
CA ALA A 73 22.68 1.60 11.30
C ALA A 73 21.89 2.90 11.02
N VAL A 74 20.62 2.80 10.61
CA VAL A 74 19.77 3.98 10.41
C VAL A 74 19.54 4.72 11.72
N ARG A 75 19.20 4.01 12.79
CA ARG A 75 19.03 4.59 14.13
C ARG A 75 20.29 5.33 14.60
N ASP A 76 21.44 4.66 14.54
CA ASP A 76 22.69 5.17 15.11
C ASP A 76 23.23 6.36 14.30
N VAL A 77 23.08 6.34 12.97
CA VAL A 77 23.43 7.50 12.14
C VAL A 77 22.56 8.71 12.48
N VAL A 78 21.25 8.51 12.64
CA VAL A 78 20.34 9.61 13.00
C VAL A 78 20.64 10.13 14.41
N SER A 79 20.82 9.24 15.39
CA SER A 79 21.20 9.61 16.75
C SER A 79 22.53 10.38 16.77
N PHE A 80 23.55 9.88 16.06
CA PHE A 80 24.85 10.54 15.96
C PHE A 80 24.71 11.97 15.42
N LEU A 81 24.00 12.15 14.29
CA LEU A 81 23.81 13.47 13.69
C LEU A 81 23.05 14.43 14.61
N LYS A 82 22.11 13.92 15.41
CA LYS A 82 21.28 14.70 16.32
C LYS A 82 21.98 15.07 17.63
N TYR A 83 22.79 14.15 18.20
CA TYR A 83 23.26 14.28 19.58
C TYR A 83 24.78 14.37 19.75
N ALA A 84 25.58 13.88 18.81
CA ALA A 84 27.03 13.85 19.00
C ALA A 84 27.65 15.25 18.82
N ASP A 85 28.69 15.54 19.59
CA ASP A 85 29.43 16.80 19.48
C ASP A 85 30.35 16.83 18.25
N GLY A 86 30.80 18.03 17.88
CA GLY A 86 31.72 18.23 16.75
C GLY A 86 33.06 17.50 16.95
N ASP A 87 33.53 17.36 18.19
CA ASP A 87 34.74 16.62 18.53
C ASP A 87 34.64 15.11 18.26
N ALA A 88 33.41 14.57 18.25
CA ALA A 88 33.13 13.18 17.85
C ALA A 88 33.02 13.02 16.32
N GLY A 89 33.22 14.11 15.56
CA GLY A 89 33.15 14.12 14.10
C GLY A 89 31.75 14.37 13.54
N ASN A 90 30.79 14.82 14.35
CA ASN A 90 29.44 15.14 13.87
C ASN A 90 29.45 16.45 13.07
N PRO A 91 29.13 16.42 11.76
CA PRO A 91 29.06 17.64 10.95
C PRO A 91 27.85 18.53 11.27
N CYS A 92 26.89 18.05 12.07
CA CYS A 92 25.63 18.71 12.40
C CYS A 92 25.52 19.03 13.91
N ALA A 93 26.64 19.03 14.64
CA ALA A 93 26.64 19.20 16.09
C ALA A 93 25.97 20.52 16.51
N GLY A 94 24.84 20.41 17.23
CA GLY A 94 24.04 21.56 17.67
C GLY A 94 23.10 22.16 16.62
N ASP A 95 23.00 21.57 15.42
CA ASP A 95 22.18 22.09 14.32
C ASP A 95 20.85 21.34 14.13
N ILE A 96 20.66 20.19 14.79
CA ILE A 96 19.48 19.32 14.62
C ILE A 96 18.75 19.15 15.95
N ASP A 97 17.56 19.73 16.04
CA ASP A 97 16.66 19.54 17.18
C ASP A 97 15.78 18.29 17.05
N TYR A 98 15.33 18.00 15.81
CA TYR A 98 14.38 16.92 15.51
C TYR A 98 14.74 16.20 14.21
N ALA A 99 14.42 14.90 14.14
CA ALA A 99 14.63 14.07 12.97
C ALA A 99 13.35 13.34 12.54
N TYR A 100 13.13 13.26 11.23
CA TYR A 100 11.92 12.69 10.64
C TYR A 100 12.24 11.54 9.68
N GLY A 101 11.45 10.46 9.75
CA GLY A 101 11.51 9.33 8.84
C GLY A 101 10.32 9.27 7.90
N PHE A 102 10.54 9.37 6.58
CA PHE A 102 9.51 9.08 5.57
C PHE A 102 9.93 7.86 4.75
N GLY A 103 9.02 6.90 4.61
CA GLY A 103 9.26 5.69 3.83
C GLY A 103 8.04 5.34 3.00
N ARG A 104 8.26 4.92 1.74
CA ARG A 104 7.22 4.52 0.79
C ARG A 104 7.35 3.03 0.46
N SER A 105 6.26 2.29 0.59
CA SER A 105 6.19 0.87 0.25
C SER A 105 7.19 0.05 1.06
N GLN A 106 8.27 -0.45 0.44
CA GLN A 106 9.34 -1.16 1.14
C GLN A 106 9.94 -0.35 2.30
N SER A 107 10.31 0.91 2.07
CA SER A 107 10.88 1.73 3.15
C SER A 107 9.83 2.15 4.18
N GLY A 108 8.54 2.15 3.82
CA GLY A 108 7.45 2.30 4.78
C GLY A 108 7.32 1.07 5.69
N ARG A 109 7.41 -0.14 5.12
CA ARG A 109 7.45 -1.40 5.90
C ARG A 109 8.71 -1.51 6.76
N PHE A 110 9.84 -0.98 6.29
CA PHE A 110 11.07 -0.87 7.08
C PHE A 110 10.85 -0.04 8.34
N LEU A 111 10.24 1.14 8.22
CA LEU A 111 9.91 1.98 9.38
C LEU A 111 8.94 1.26 10.32
N ARG A 112 7.91 0.58 9.79
CA ARG A 112 7.00 -0.24 10.61
C ARG A 112 7.73 -1.36 11.36
N GLN A 113 8.68 -2.04 10.73
CA GLN A 113 9.50 -3.06 11.38
C GLN A 113 10.38 -2.46 12.48
N MET A 114 11.02 -1.32 12.21
CA MET A 114 11.88 -0.61 13.16
C MET A 114 11.12 -0.24 14.43
N ILE A 115 9.91 0.30 14.27
CA ILE A 115 8.97 0.63 15.37
C ILE A 115 8.60 -0.63 16.16
N HIS A 116 8.18 -1.70 15.46
CA HIS A 116 7.77 -2.96 16.10
C HIS A 116 8.87 -3.59 16.96
N LEU A 117 10.11 -3.50 16.51
CA LEU A 117 11.27 -4.03 17.23
C LEU A 117 11.77 -3.12 18.35
N GLY A 118 11.19 -1.93 18.55
CA GLY A 118 11.68 -0.94 19.53
C GLY A 118 13.05 -0.36 19.18
N LEU A 119 13.39 -0.30 17.88
CA LEU A 119 14.71 0.12 17.40
C LEU A 119 14.78 1.62 17.06
N ASN A 120 13.94 2.44 17.68
CA ASN A 120 14.02 3.90 17.56
C ASN A 120 14.89 4.54 18.65
N ASP A 121 15.11 3.85 19.77
CA ASP A 121 15.95 4.31 20.87
C ASP A 121 17.38 3.78 20.72
N ASP A 122 18.35 4.67 20.81
CA ASP A 122 19.77 4.31 20.79
C ASP A 122 20.22 3.61 22.08
N GLU A 123 21.49 3.21 22.13
CA GLU A 123 22.04 2.48 23.29
C GLU A 123 22.15 3.34 24.57
N GLU A 124 22.02 4.67 24.46
CA GLU A 124 21.94 5.60 25.60
C GLU A 124 20.49 5.92 25.98
N GLY A 125 19.50 5.33 25.30
CA GLY A 125 18.08 5.57 25.52
C GLY A 125 17.61 6.93 24.98
N ARG A 126 18.21 7.42 23.89
CA ARG A 126 17.75 8.64 23.19
C ARG A 126 16.97 8.29 21.93
N MET A 127 15.86 8.98 21.72
CA MET A 127 15.02 8.83 20.53
C MET A 127 15.73 9.32 19.26
N ALA A 128 15.92 8.43 18.29
CA ALA A 128 16.52 8.75 17.00
C ALA A 128 15.55 9.56 16.11
N LEU A 129 14.37 9.02 15.81
CA LEU A 129 13.35 9.70 14.99
C LEU A 129 12.22 10.22 15.88
N ASP A 130 11.93 11.50 15.82
CA ASP A 130 10.85 12.14 16.57
C ASP A 130 9.49 12.02 15.86
N GLY A 131 9.53 11.96 14.52
CA GLY A 131 8.35 11.84 13.67
C GLY A 131 8.53 10.82 12.54
N ILE A 132 7.50 10.00 12.29
CA ILE A 132 7.58 8.93 11.27
C ILE A 132 6.31 8.90 10.40
N ILE A 133 6.49 8.87 9.07
CA ILE A 133 5.42 8.63 8.07
C ILE A 133 5.74 7.36 7.29
N PRO A 134 5.18 6.21 7.70
CA PRO A 134 5.13 5.03 6.86
C PRO A 134 4.00 5.20 5.84
N HIS A 135 4.38 5.46 4.60
CA HIS A 135 3.48 5.62 3.48
C HIS A 135 3.35 4.32 2.68
N VAL A 136 2.11 3.93 2.38
CA VAL A 136 1.72 2.76 1.58
C VAL A 136 2.41 1.45 2.02
N GLY A 137 2.65 1.33 3.33
CA GLY A 137 3.12 0.09 3.96
C GLY A 137 2.00 -0.92 4.21
N GLY A 138 0.74 -0.48 4.17
CA GLY A 138 -0.43 -1.25 4.55
C GLY A 138 -0.40 -1.67 6.02
N GLY A 139 -0.89 -2.87 6.30
CA GLY A 139 -0.78 -3.54 7.60
C GLY A 139 0.54 -4.29 7.79
N MET A 140 1.33 -4.45 6.72
CA MET A 140 2.53 -5.28 6.74
C MET A 140 3.71 -4.65 7.47
N ARG A 141 4.59 -5.51 7.98
CA ARG A 141 6.01 -5.21 8.15
C ARG A 141 6.81 -5.90 7.04
N GLY A 142 8.14 -6.03 7.16
CA GLY A 142 8.93 -6.65 6.10
C GLY A 142 10.08 -7.49 6.61
N GLU A 143 10.62 -8.32 5.73
CA GLU A 143 11.66 -9.32 6.02
C GLU A 143 13.06 -8.68 6.17
N PHE A 144 13.16 -7.66 7.04
CA PHE A 144 14.37 -6.89 7.28
C PHE A 144 15.27 -7.51 8.35
N ASN A 145 14.70 -8.34 9.22
CA ASN A 145 15.39 -9.08 10.27
C ASN A 145 14.94 -10.55 10.25
N LEU A 146 15.02 -11.20 9.09
CA LEU A 146 14.59 -12.58 8.88
C LEU A 146 15.68 -13.40 8.18
N ARG A 147 15.98 -14.60 8.67
CA ARG A 147 16.94 -15.49 8.01
C ARG A 147 16.46 -15.86 6.60
N PHE A 148 17.29 -15.62 5.58
CA PHE A 148 16.93 -15.68 4.15
C PHE A 148 15.81 -14.70 3.70
N GLY A 149 15.53 -13.69 4.52
CA GLY A 149 14.52 -12.69 4.22
C GLY A 149 14.81 -11.92 2.93
N GLN A 150 13.75 -11.56 2.22
CA GLN A 150 13.78 -10.75 1.01
C GLN A 150 13.22 -9.36 1.33
N PRO A 151 14.06 -8.33 1.51
CA PRO A 151 13.57 -6.99 1.83
C PRO A 151 12.55 -6.43 0.81
N SER A 152 12.60 -6.88 -0.46
CA SER A 152 11.66 -6.49 -1.52
C SER A 152 10.31 -7.17 -1.47
N GLN A 153 10.10 -8.12 -0.55
CA GLN A 153 8.83 -8.81 -0.36
C GLN A 153 7.73 -7.81 0.03
N ASP A 154 6.60 -7.88 -0.67
CA ASP A 154 5.48 -6.93 -0.53
C ASP A 154 4.11 -7.60 -0.66
N ILE A 155 4.05 -8.88 -0.31
CA ILE A 155 2.93 -9.77 -0.56
C ILE A 155 2.35 -10.24 0.78
N CYS A 156 1.19 -9.71 1.19
CA CYS A 156 0.54 -10.07 2.45
C CYS A 156 -0.05 -11.51 2.49
N PHE A 157 0.15 -12.29 1.44
CA PHE A 157 -0.28 -13.68 1.29
C PHE A 157 0.87 -14.69 1.42
N ILE A 158 2.10 -14.22 1.64
CA ILE A 158 3.27 -15.04 1.97
C ILE A 158 4.13 -14.40 3.08
N CYS A 159 3.74 -13.25 3.64
CA CYS A 159 4.55 -12.56 4.64
C CYS A 159 4.50 -13.30 5.99
N PRO A 160 5.66 -13.60 6.61
CA PRO A 160 5.70 -14.25 7.93
C PRO A 160 5.34 -13.32 9.09
N GLU A 161 5.53 -12.00 8.94
CA GLU A 161 5.39 -11.02 10.02
C GLU A 161 4.22 -10.06 9.79
N MET A 162 3.00 -10.60 9.73
CA MET A 162 1.76 -9.82 9.55
C MET A 162 1.24 -9.23 10.88
N PHE A 163 0.88 -10.09 11.84
CA PHE A 163 0.32 -9.67 13.14
C PHE A 163 1.45 -9.35 14.14
N PRO A 164 1.32 -8.33 15.01
CA PRO A 164 0.17 -7.42 15.20
C PRO A 164 0.09 -6.29 14.17
N PHE A 165 -1.12 -5.73 13.97
CA PHE A 165 -1.38 -4.70 12.95
C PHE A 165 -1.58 -3.29 13.51
N THR A 166 -2.33 -3.19 14.60
CA THR A 166 -2.74 -1.96 15.28
C THR A 166 -1.59 -1.37 16.09
N ASP A 167 -1.62 -0.06 16.31
CA ASP A 167 -0.70 0.62 17.23
C ASP A 167 -1.07 0.48 18.72
N THR A 168 -2.24 -0.06 19.02
CA THR A 168 -2.68 -0.44 20.36
C THR A 168 -2.80 -1.97 20.46
N THR A 169 -2.75 -2.52 21.67
CA THR A 169 -2.83 -3.97 21.89
C THR A 169 -4.10 -4.55 21.28
N GLN A 170 -3.94 -5.61 20.49
CA GLN A 170 -5.02 -6.39 19.90
C GLN A 170 -4.77 -7.88 20.13
N VAL A 171 -5.83 -8.68 20.10
CA VAL A 171 -5.77 -10.14 20.04
C VAL A 171 -6.20 -10.61 18.64
N ASP A 172 -5.48 -11.56 18.07
CA ASP A 172 -5.99 -12.35 16.95
C ASP A 172 -6.85 -13.50 17.49
N PRO A 173 -8.18 -13.49 17.29
CA PRO A 173 -9.08 -14.48 17.88
C PRO A 173 -8.87 -15.91 17.36
N ILE A 174 -8.17 -16.07 16.23
CA ILE A 174 -7.93 -17.39 15.62
C ILE A 174 -6.67 -18.04 16.18
N THR A 175 -5.59 -17.27 16.34
CA THR A 175 -4.30 -17.79 16.83
C THR A 175 -4.12 -17.61 18.34
N GLY A 176 -4.89 -16.70 18.95
CA GLY A 176 -4.72 -16.28 20.35
C GLY A 176 -3.50 -15.38 20.56
N ALA A 177 -2.79 -14.97 19.51
CA ALA A 177 -1.66 -14.06 19.62
C ALA A 177 -2.13 -12.69 20.08
N THR A 178 -1.36 -12.04 20.96
CA THR A 178 -1.64 -10.70 21.50
C THR A 178 -0.45 -9.80 21.27
N GLY A 179 -0.70 -8.55 20.87
CA GLY A 179 0.32 -7.51 20.80
C GLY A 179 -0.12 -6.29 20.00
N SER A 180 0.79 -5.33 19.87
CA SER A 180 0.66 -4.13 19.06
C SER A 180 1.95 -3.81 18.31
N LEU A 181 1.86 -2.87 17.36
CA LEU A 181 3.03 -2.32 16.71
C LEU A 181 3.90 -1.51 17.67
N LEU A 182 3.34 -0.94 18.75
CA LEU A 182 4.04 -0.02 19.64
C LEU A 182 4.50 -0.64 20.96
N ASP A 183 4.16 -1.91 21.25
CA ASP A 183 4.42 -2.55 22.56
C ASP A 183 5.86 -2.29 23.07
N LYS A 184 6.86 -2.49 22.20
CA LYS A 184 8.28 -2.31 22.58
C LYS A 184 8.64 -0.87 22.89
N LEU A 185 8.09 0.09 22.14
CA LEU A 185 8.33 1.51 22.36
C LEU A 185 7.61 2.02 23.62
N GLU A 186 6.42 1.49 23.91
CA GLU A 186 5.69 1.80 25.15
C GLU A 186 6.42 1.23 26.37
N GLU A 187 6.95 -0.01 26.29
CA GLU A 187 7.82 -0.59 27.32
C GLU A 187 9.07 0.26 27.60
N GLN A 188 9.64 0.88 26.55
CA GLN A 188 10.80 1.78 26.64
C GLN A 188 10.44 3.20 27.13
N GLY A 189 9.16 3.57 27.10
CA GLY A 189 8.69 4.90 27.50
C GLY A 189 8.90 6.00 26.46
N GLN A 190 9.26 5.66 25.21
CA GLN A 190 9.57 6.62 24.14
C GLN A 190 8.82 6.26 22.86
N VAL A 191 7.69 6.93 22.63
CA VAL A 191 6.85 6.73 21.45
C VAL A 191 6.90 7.99 20.56
N PRO A 192 7.46 7.91 19.33
CA PRO A 192 7.51 9.05 18.41
C PRO A 192 6.13 9.40 17.87
N LYS A 193 5.98 10.56 17.22
CA LYS A 193 4.73 10.93 16.53
C LYS A 193 4.66 10.26 15.16
N MET A 194 3.51 9.71 14.82
CA MET A 194 3.37 8.84 13.65
C MET A 194 2.12 9.15 12.84
N MET A 195 2.26 9.10 11.51
CA MET A 195 1.12 9.12 10.59
C MET A 195 1.23 7.94 9.61
N PHE A 196 0.40 6.92 9.82
CA PHE A 196 0.26 5.84 8.85
C PHE A 196 -0.63 6.33 7.70
N THR A 197 -0.07 6.39 6.50
CA THR A 197 -0.80 6.81 5.30
C THR A 197 -0.88 5.65 4.32
N ASN A 198 -2.08 5.31 3.86
CA ASN A 198 -2.31 4.25 2.87
C ASN A 198 -3.23 4.76 1.77
N THR A 199 -3.08 4.26 0.55
CA THR A 199 -4.02 4.54 -0.53
C THR A 199 -5.01 3.40 -0.67
N SER A 200 -6.05 3.58 -1.49
CA SER A 200 -6.98 2.51 -1.84
C SER A 200 -6.26 1.26 -2.37
N GLY A 201 -5.07 1.41 -2.97
CA GLY A 201 -4.23 0.29 -3.36
C GLY A 201 -3.95 -0.72 -2.23
N GLU A 202 -3.64 -0.25 -1.02
CA GLU A 202 -3.32 -1.16 0.10
C GLU A 202 -4.59 -1.69 0.79
N TYR A 203 -5.71 -0.97 0.70
CA TYR A 203 -7.00 -1.49 1.13
C TYR A 203 -7.44 -2.64 0.22
N TRP A 204 -7.33 -2.48 -1.10
CA TRP A 204 -7.67 -3.52 -2.08
C TRP A 204 -6.66 -4.66 -2.10
N ARG A 205 -5.40 -4.43 -1.69
CA ARG A 205 -4.43 -5.51 -1.42
C ARG A 205 -4.87 -6.39 -0.25
N GLY A 206 -5.66 -5.85 0.67
CA GLY A 206 -6.39 -6.62 1.70
C GLY A 206 -5.80 -6.54 3.10
N ASP A 207 -4.90 -5.60 3.38
CA ASP A 207 -4.21 -5.50 4.68
C ASP A 207 -4.24 -4.10 5.31
N ALA A 208 -4.53 -3.03 4.57
CA ALA A 208 -4.50 -1.67 5.15
C ALA A 208 -5.56 -1.45 6.23
N ALA A 209 -6.74 -2.05 6.12
CA ALA A 209 -7.78 -1.89 7.13
C ALA A 209 -7.44 -2.55 8.46
N LEU A 210 -6.53 -3.54 8.46
CA LEU A 210 -6.14 -4.27 9.66
C LEU A 210 -5.47 -3.38 10.71
N ILE A 211 -4.86 -2.25 10.31
CA ILE A 211 -4.22 -1.33 11.26
C ILE A 211 -5.24 -0.54 12.10
N HIS A 212 -6.53 -0.59 11.76
CA HIS A 212 -7.61 0.14 12.44
C HIS A 212 -8.90 -0.68 12.62
N THR A 213 -8.82 -2.00 12.48
CA THR A 213 -9.95 -2.92 12.70
C THR A 213 -9.65 -3.79 13.92
N ASP A 214 -10.57 -3.83 14.88
CA ASP A 214 -10.55 -4.81 15.97
C ASP A 214 -10.95 -6.19 15.43
N LEU A 215 -10.02 -7.15 15.44
CA LEU A 215 -10.24 -8.49 14.91
C LEU A 215 -11.18 -9.35 15.76
N GLU A 216 -11.34 -9.06 17.06
CA GLU A 216 -12.22 -9.82 17.95
C GLU A 216 -13.67 -9.35 17.80
N THR A 217 -13.87 -8.03 17.88
CA THR A 217 -15.21 -7.44 17.90
C THR A 217 -15.73 -7.05 16.53
N MET A 218 -14.84 -6.97 15.52
CA MET A 218 -15.12 -6.38 14.22
C MET A 218 -15.71 -4.97 14.36
N GLN A 219 -15.05 -4.14 15.16
CA GLN A 219 -15.32 -2.71 15.33
C GLN A 219 -14.09 -1.87 14.95
N ASP A 220 -14.20 -0.54 14.97
CA ASP A 220 -13.05 0.34 14.79
C ASP A 220 -12.08 0.13 15.97
N ALA A 221 -10.80 -0.17 15.69
CA ALA A 221 -9.80 -0.32 16.74
C ALA A 221 -9.43 1.03 17.36
N ASP A 222 -9.11 1.01 18.66
CA ASP A 222 -8.56 2.16 19.39
C ASP A 222 -7.32 2.72 18.70
N GLU A 223 -7.03 4.00 18.94
CA GLU A 223 -5.90 4.73 18.37
C GLU A 223 -5.00 5.28 19.48
N SER A 224 -3.69 5.08 19.34
CA SER A 224 -2.69 5.68 20.22
C SER A 224 -2.69 7.21 20.12
N PRO A 225 -2.50 7.95 21.22
CA PRO A 225 -2.39 9.41 21.20
C PRO A 225 -1.13 9.91 20.46
N SER A 226 -0.24 9.02 20.02
CA SER A 226 0.93 9.35 19.18
C SER A 226 0.75 8.97 17.70
N VAL A 227 -0.43 8.47 17.31
CA VAL A 227 -0.69 7.97 15.95
C VAL A 227 -1.84 8.71 15.28
N ARG A 228 -1.72 8.92 13.97
CA ARG A 228 -2.85 9.13 13.05
C ARG A 228 -2.83 8.13 11.91
N ARG A 229 -4.01 7.80 11.40
CA ARG A 229 -4.25 6.83 10.33
C ARG A 229 -5.05 7.52 9.22
N TYR A 230 -4.47 7.60 8.03
CA TYR A 230 -5.07 8.29 6.89
C TYR A 230 -5.20 7.38 5.68
N HIS A 231 -6.40 7.37 5.09
CA HIS A 231 -6.67 6.76 3.79
C HIS A 231 -6.72 7.85 2.71
N PHE A 232 -5.86 7.77 1.70
CA PHE A 232 -5.97 8.60 0.50
C PHE A 232 -6.90 7.91 -0.49
N ALA A 233 -8.12 8.42 -0.57
CA ALA A 233 -9.24 7.79 -1.25
C ALA A 233 -9.08 7.82 -2.79
N GLY A 234 -9.53 6.75 -3.46
CA GLY A 234 -9.46 6.57 -4.90
C GLY A 234 -8.05 6.56 -5.50
N CYS A 235 -7.01 6.42 -4.68
CA CYS A 235 -5.62 6.49 -5.12
C CYS A 235 -5.02 5.08 -5.29
N GLN A 236 -4.14 4.91 -6.29
CA GLN A 236 -3.33 3.70 -6.45
C GLN A 236 -2.05 3.77 -5.60
N HIS A 237 -1.24 2.69 -5.59
CA HIS A 237 -0.03 2.60 -4.75
C HIS A 237 1.02 3.71 -4.98
N GLY A 238 1.07 4.27 -6.19
CA GLY A 238 1.92 5.41 -6.54
C GLY A 238 1.12 6.56 -7.07
N LEU A 239 1.77 7.72 -7.23
CA LEU A 239 1.14 8.88 -7.84
C LEU A 239 0.57 8.51 -9.22
N GLY A 240 -0.69 8.90 -9.45
CA GLY A 240 -1.31 8.79 -10.76
C GLY A 240 -0.63 9.72 -11.77
N ALA A 241 -0.54 9.27 -13.02
CA ALA A 241 -0.05 10.07 -14.13
C ALA A 241 -1.23 10.60 -14.95
N PHE A 242 -1.10 11.80 -15.50
CA PHE A 242 -2.09 12.40 -16.38
C PHE A 242 -1.42 12.90 -17.69
N PRO A 243 -1.99 12.63 -18.89
CA PRO A 243 -3.21 11.86 -19.15
C PRO A 243 -3.10 10.40 -18.69
N PRO A 244 -4.24 9.70 -18.43
CA PRO A 244 -4.22 8.31 -17.98
C PRO A 244 -3.44 7.44 -18.96
N LEU A 245 -2.46 6.70 -18.46
CA LEU A 245 -1.66 5.81 -19.29
C LEU A 245 -2.47 4.54 -19.60
N GLU A 246 -2.44 4.05 -20.83
CA GLU A 246 -2.96 2.71 -21.16
C GLU A 246 -1.91 1.63 -20.90
N VAL A 247 -0.64 1.95 -21.17
CA VAL A 247 0.50 1.05 -21.01
C VAL A 247 1.60 1.77 -20.22
N ARG A 248 2.12 1.14 -19.17
CA ARG A 248 3.25 1.68 -18.38
C ARG A 248 4.59 1.41 -19.08
N SER A 249 5.52 2.36 -18.93
CA SER A 249 6.91 2.22 -19.33
C SER A 249 7.63 1.12 -18.53
N GLY A 250 8.71 0.55 -19.09
CA GLY A 250 9.55 -0.42 -18.39
C GLY A 250 9.00 -1.85 -18.30
N GLY A 251 8.24 -2.30 -19.29
CA GLY A 251 7.80 -3.70 -19.39
C GLY A 251 6.44 -3.93 -20.04
N GLY A 252 5.80 -2.90 -20.60
CA GLY A 252 4.54 -3.06 -21.33
C GLY A 252 3.36 -3.49 -20.46
N ARG A 253 3.41 -3.23 -19.14
CA ARG A 253 2.31 -3.59 -18.24
C ARG A 253 1.07 -2.78 -18.61
N GLN A 254 0.01 -3.49 -18.94
CA GLN A 254 -1.26 -2.93 -19.39
C GLN A 254 -2.37 -3.41 -18.46
N GLY A 255 -3.26 -2.50 -18.07
CA GLY A 255 -4.52 -2.81 -17.40
C GLY A 255 -5.65 -3.02 -18.38
N GLN A 256 -6.74 -3.62 -17.91
CA GLN A 256 -7.96 -3.71 -18.73
C GLN A 256 -8.63 -2.33 -18.89
N LEU A 257 -8.35 -1.39 -18.00
CA LEU A 257 -8.73 0.02 -18.09
C LEU A 257 -7.48 0.93 -17.99
N PRO A 258 -7.52 2.17 -18.50
CA PRO A 258 -6.44 3.14 -18.33
C PRO A 258 -6.08 3.35 -16.87
N PHE A 259 -4.79 3.52 -16.58
CA PHE A 259 -4.29 3.63 -15.22
C PHE A 259 -4.80 4.87 -14.48
N ASN A 260 -4.94 4.73 -13.17
CA ASN A 260 -5.36 5.80 -12.27
C ASN A 260 -4.49 7.06 -12.43
N SER A 261 -5.15 8.22 -12.44
CA SER A 261 -4.55 9.53 -12.66
C SER A 261 -4.74 10.51 -11.50
N VAL A 262 -5.04 10.02 -10.29
CA VAL A 262 -5.14 10.85 -9.07
C VAL A 262 -3.75 11.08 -8.49
N ASP A 263 -3.40 12.34 -8.26
CA ASP A 263 -2.11 12.74 -7.71
C ASP A 263 -2.29 13.26 -6.29
N TYR A 264 -1.92 12.41 -5.33
CA TYR A 264 -2.06 12.63 -3.90
C TYR A 264 -0.89 13.38 -3.25
N ALA A 265 0.07 13.92 -4.03
CA ALA A 265 1.19 14.69 -3.49
C ALA A 265 0.77 15.83 -2.52
N PRO A 266 -0.32 16.59 -2.76
CA PRO A 266 -0.78 17.62 -1.81
C PRO A 266 -1.10 17.07 -0.41
N LEU A 267 -1.64 15.85 -0.32
CA LEU A 267 -1.98 15.22 0.96
C LEU A 267 -0.72 14.83 1.74
N LEU A 268 0.32 14.34 1.04
CA LEU A 268 1.62 14.03 1.67
C LEU A 268 2.33 15.28 2.16
N ARG A 269 2.27 16.39 1.40
CA ARG A 269 2.85 17.68 1.81
C ARG A 269 2.21 18.17 3.11
N ALA A 270 0.88 18.14 3.19
CA ALA A 270 0.16 18.50 4.41
C ALA A 270 0.49 17.56 5.58
N ALA A 271 0.55 16.25 5.35
CA ALA A 271 0.93 15.28 6.39
C ALA A 271 2.32 15.57 6.99
N LEU A 272 3.31 15.92 6.16
CA LEU A 272 4.63 16.31 6.64
C LEU A 272 4.60 17.56 7.51
N VAL A 273 3.93 18.63 7.06
CA VAL A 273 3.79 19.88 7.84
C VAL A 273 3.06 19.64 9.15
N ASN A 274 2.01 18.82 9.14
CA ASN A 274 1.25 18.49 10.32
C ASN A 274 2.07 17.65 11.31
N LEU A 275 2.88 16.71 10.82
CA LEU A 275 3.77 15.94 11.67
C LEU A 275 4.84 16.84 12.32
N ASP A 276 5.41 17.76 11.55
CA ASP A 276 6.40 18.70 12.06
C ASP A 276 5.82 19.57 13.19
N ARG A 277 4.63 20.14 13.01
CA ARG A 277 3.93 20.87 14.09
C ARG A 277 3.66 19.97 15.29
N TRP A 278 3.26 18.73 15.06
CA TRP A 278 2.98 17.80 16.16
C TRP A 278 4.22 17.49 16.99
N VAL A 279 5.36 17.32 16.34
CA VAL A 279 6.65 17.06 16.98
C VAL A 279 7.18 18.31 17.67
N THR A 280 7.21 19.44 16.98
CA THR A 280 7.91 20.65 17.44
C THR A 280 7.12 21.51 18.42
N THR A 281 5.79 21.58 18.28
CA THR A 281 4.93 22.45 19.11
C THR A 281 3.89 21.68 19.92
N GLY A 282 3.74 20.38 19.67
CA GLY A 282 2.69 19.56 20.29
C GLY A 282 1.29 19.80 19.69
N GLU A 283 1.16 20.62 18.65
CA GLU A 283 -0.12 20.86 17.95
C GLU A 283 -0.57 19.57 17.25
N PRO A 284 -1.70 18.95 17.67
CA PRO A 284 -2.10 17.69 17.08
C PRO A 284 -2.55 17.88 15.63
N PRO A 285 -2.21 16.94 14.74
CA PRO A 285 -2.72 16.93 13.37
C PRO A 285 -4.23 16.65 13.34
N PRO A 286 -4.89 16.87 12.18
CA PRO A 286 -6.30 16.48 12.00
C PRO A 286 -6.55 15.03 12.44
N ALA A 287 -7.75 14.76 12.95
CA ALA A 287 -8.14 13.43 13.40
C ALA A 287 -8.03 12.39 12.26
N SER A 288 -7.82 11.12 12.60
CA SER A 288 -7.72 10.06 11.61
C SER A 288 -8.94 9.96 10.71
N ARG A 289 -8.69 9.77 9.41
CA ARG A 289 -9.73 9.71 8.37
C ARG A 289 -9.47 8.52 7.46
N HIS A 290 -10.27 7.50 7.67
CA HIS A 290 -10.25 6.21 6.97
C HIS A 290 -11.66 5.62 6.97
N PRO A 291 -11.94 4.58 6.16
CA PRO A 291 -13.18 3.83 6.25
C PRO A 291 -13.36 3.26 7.66
N ARG A 292 -14.58 3.33 8.18
CA ARG A 292 -14.95 2.93 9.54
C ARG A 292 -16.13 1.97 9.54
N LEU A 293 -16.11 1.01 10.46
CA LEU A 293 -17.21 0.09 10.68
C LEU A 293 -18.37 0.78 11.40
N SER A 294 -18.06 1.74 12.30
CA SER A 294 -19.06 2.48 13.09
C SER A 294 -20.03 3.33 12.26
N ASP A 295 -19.55 3.92 11.16
CA ASP A 295 -20.36 4.69 10.21
C ASP A 295 -20.71 3.91 8.93
N ARG A 296 -20.38 2.62 8.90
CA ARG A 296 -20.61 1.68 7.79
C ARG A 296 -19.88 2.06 6.50
N THR A 297 -18.85 2.88 6.55
CA THR A 297 -18.05 3.19 5.36
C THR A 297 -16.98 2.14 5.07
N ALA A 298 -16.55 1.36 6.05
CA ALA A 298 -15.75 0.15 5.85
C ALA A 298 -16.67 -1.03 5.55
N VAL A 299 -16.46 -1.67 4.41
CA VAL A 299 -17.24 -2.83 3.95
C VAL A 299 -16.32 -3.88 3.34
N ASP A 300 -16.82 -5.12 3.25
CA ASP A 300 -16.08 -6.21 2.62
C ASP A 300 -15.75 -5.91 1.15
N SER A 301 -14.49 -6.15 0.76
CA SER A 301 -14.00 -5.85 -0.59
C SER A 301 -14.77 -6.56 -1.71
N GLN A 302 -15.24 -7.80 -1.48
CA GLN A 302 -16.03 -8.52 -2.48
C GLN A 302 -17.39 -7.86 -2.68
N SER A 303 -18.02 -7.38 -1.61
CA SER A 303 -19.30 -6.64 -1.72
C SER A 303 -19.18 -5.36 -2.54
N VAL A 304 -18.02 -4.69 -2.53
CA VAL A 304 -17.77 -3.51 -3.38
C VAL A 304 -17.42 -3.94 -4.80
N MET A 305 -16.66 -5.02 -4.99
CA MET A 305 -16.38 -5.60 -6.31
C MET A 305 -17.67 -5.93 -7.06
N ASP A 306 -18.65 -6.51 -6.37
CA ASP A 306 -19.96 -6.85 -6.94
C ASP A 306 -20.75 -5.60 -7.38
N LYS A 307 -20.60 -4.47 -6.69
CA LYS A 307 -21.21 -3.20 -7.11
C LYS A 307 -20.63 -2.71 -8.44
N PHE A 308 -19.32 -2.84 -8.65
CA PHE A 308 -18.70 -2.44 -9.93
C PHE A 308 -19.26 -3.22 -11.13
N ALA A 309 -19.85 -4.40 -10.93
CA ALA A 309 -20.47 -5.17 -12.01
C ALA A 309 -21.68 -4.45 -12.65
N SER A 310 -22.28 -3.46 -11.97
CA SER A 310 -23.34 -2.63 -12.55
C SER A 310 -22.83 -1.50 -13.44
N LEU A 311 -21.51 -1.27 -13.51
CA LEU A 311 -20.93 -0.20 -14.31
C LEU A 311 -20.50 -0.75 -15.69
N PRO A 312 -21.12 -0.32 -16.80
CA PRO A 312 -20.82 -0.87 -18.12
C PRO A 312 -19.36 -0.70 -18.51
N GLY A 313 -18.77 -1.76 -19.06
CA GLY A 313 -17.39 -1.77 -19.53
C GLY A 313 -16.33 -1.87 -18.43
N VAL A 314 -16.72 -2.10 -17.17
CA VAL A 314 -15.78 -2.35 -16.06
C VAL A 314 -15.59 -3.85 -15.85
N PRO A 315 -14.37 -4.37 -16.04
CA PRO A 315 -14.04 -5.74 -15.68
C PRO A 315 -14.03 -5.93 -14.15
N VAL A 316 -14.65 -7.01 -13.69
CA VAL A 316 -14.69 -7.42 -12.28
C VAL A 316 -14.11 -8.82 -12.13
N THR A 317 -13.69 -9.16 -10.90
CA THR A 317 -13.19 -10.49 -10.57
C THR A 317 -14.11 -11.17 -9.56
N ALA A 318 -14.22 -12.50 -9.67
CA ALA A 318 -15.02 -13.32 -8.76
C ALA A 318 -14.40 -13.45 -7.36
N LYS A 319 -13.11 -13.12 -7.20
CA LYS A 319 -12.38 -13.24 -5.94
C LYS A 319 -11.42 -12.07 -5.73
N THR A 320 -11.62 -11.33 -4.65
CA THR A 320 -10.68 -10.31 -4.18
C THR A 320 -9.54 -10.91 -3.34
N THR A 321 -8.49 -10.12 -3.13
CA THR A 321 -7.33 -10.50 -2.31
C THR A 321 -7.55 -10.23 -0.82
N ARG A 322 -7.06 -11.15 0.03
CA ARG A 322 -7.15 -11.07 1.50
C ARG A 322 -5.85 -11.48 2.15
N ALA A 323 -5.35 -10.73 3.13
CA ALA A 323 -4.17 -11.17 3.88
C ALA A 323 -4.40 -12.55 4.54
N LEU A 324 -3.34 -13.35 4.68
CA LEU A 324 -3.42 -14.72 5.21
C LEU A 324 -2.75 -14.84 6.58
N ARG A 325 -3.30 -15.67 7.44
CA ARG A 325 -2.56 -16.24 8.58
C ARG A 325 -1.67 -17.36 8.07
N LEU A 326 -0.38 -17.24 8.31
CA LEU A 326 0.62 -18.18 7.80
C LEU A 326 1.49 -18.63 8.96
N ASP A 327 1.49 -19.93 9.23
CA ASP A 327 2.35 -20.52 10.24
C ASP A 327 3.63 -21.06 9.59
N TYR A 328 4.74 -20.40 9.88
CA TYR A 328 6.07 -20.74 9.42
C TYR A 328 6.88 -21.56 10.43
N GLY A 329 6.21 -22.06 11.48
CA GLY A 329 6.79 -22.85 12.55
C GLY A 329 7.15 -22.05 13.79
N THR A 330 7.44 -22.78 14.86
CA THR A 330 7.60 -22.25 16.24
C THR A 330 8.80 -21.32 16.41
N GLU A 331 9.77 -21.32 15.50
CA GLU A 331 10.96 -20.46 15.58
C GLU A 331 10.80 -19.10 14.87
N SER A 332 9.61 -18.79 14.34
CA SER A 332 9.37 -17.54 13.60
C SER A 332 9.72 -16.30 14.44
N HIS A 333 9.43 -16.33 15.75
CA HIS A 333 9.79 -15.28 16.72
C HIS A 333 11.31 -15.07 16.90
N LEU A 334 12.13 -16.04 16.47
CA LEU A 334 13.59 -15.95 16.45
C LEU A 334 14.11 -15.61 15.05
N SER A 335 13.27 -15.06 14.18
CA SER A 335 13.60 -14.73 12.81
C SER A 335 14.01 -15.94 11.97
N ARG A 336 13.44 -17.12 12.25
CA ARG A 336 13.70 -18.36 11.52
C ARG A 336 12.40 -19.04 11.12
N LEU A 337 12.20 -19.19 9.81
CA LEU A 337 11.12 -20.02 9.26
C LEU A 337 11.59 -21.48 9.23
N THR A 338 10.83 -22.38 9.86
CA THR A 338 11.13 -23.83 9.94
C THR A 338 10.11 -24.70 9.22
N THR A 339 8.94 -24.16 8.90
CA THR A 339 7.90 -24.79 8.08
C THR A 339 7.79 -24.04 6.76
N LEU A 340 8.14 -24.69 5.65
CA LEU A 340 8.07 -24.13 4.29
C LEU A 340 7.48 -25.21 3.35
N PRO A 341 6.46 -24.88 2.53
CA PRO A 341 5.69 -23.63 2.57
C PRO A 341 4.96 -23.49 3.93
N ALA A 342 4.55 -22.27 4.28
CA ALA A 342 3.80 -22.05 5.51
C ALA A 342 2.51 -22.89 5.53
N GLU A 343 2.09 -23.33 6.71
CA GLU A 343 0.73 -23.81 6.88
C GLU A 343 -0.24 -22.64 6.77
N VAL A 344 -1.22 -22.76 5.88
CA VAL A 344 -2.17 -21.69 5.58
C VAL A 344 -3.35 -21.79 6.53
N GLY A 345 -3.50 -20.77 7.39
CA GLY A 345 -4.62 -20.60 8.29
C GLY A 345 -5.78 -19.81 7.66
N GLN A 346 -6.70 -19.34 8.52
CA GLN A 346 -7.84 -18.54 8.08
C GLN A 346 -7.43 -17.17 7.54
N GLU A 347 -8.17 -16.69 6.55
CA GLU A 347 -7.99 -15.35 5.97
C GLU A 347 -8.33 -14.25 6.98
N TYR A 348 -7.63 -13.12 6.91
CA TYR A 348 -8.02 -11.90 7.60
C TYR A 348 -9.19 -11.21 6.87
N PRO A 349 -9.98 -10.37 7.55
CA PRO A 349 -10.97 -9.54 6.86
C PRO A 349 -10.28 -8.57 5.90
N ALA A 350 -10.84 -8.41 4.69
CA ALA A 350 -10.38 -7.41 3.71
C ALA A 350 -11.45 -6.33 3.54
N LEU A 351 -11.34 -5.29 4.35
CA LEU A 351 -12.24 -4.15 4.32
C LEU A 351 -11.69 -3.02 3.43
N VAL A 352 -12.58 -2.38 2.68
CA VAL A 352 -12.29 -1.23 1.81
C VAL A 352 -13.28 -0.11 2.09
N SER A 353 -13.04 1.08 1.53
CA SER A 353 -14.10 2.10 1.48
C SER A 353 -15.25 1.59 0.63
N ASP A 354 -16.48 1.74 1.11
CA ASP A 354 -17.65 1.68 0.25
C ASP A 354 -17.58 2.83 -0.78
N ILE A 355 -18.36 2.71 -1.84
CA ILE A 355 -18.39 3.66 -2.95
C ILE A 355 -19.65 4.52 -2.93
N ASP A 356 -19.57 5.71 -3.53
CA ASP A 356 -20.73 6.58 -3.79
C ASP A 356 -21.40 6.27 -5.14
N ASP A 357 -22.40 7.06 -5.52
CA ASP A 357 -23.14 6.92 -6.79
C ASP A 357 -22.24 7.12 -8.04
N ASP A 358 -21.05 7.69 -7.84
CA ASP A 358 -20.03 7.91 -8.86
C ASP A 358 -18.99 6.80 -8.88
N PHE A 359 -19.21 5.74 -8.09
CA PHE A 359 -18.31 4.60 -7.93
C PHE A 359 -16.93 4.98 -7.38
N ASN A 360 -16.80 6.16 -6.76
CA ASN A 360 -15.60 6.62 -6.09
C ASN A 360 -15.67 6.27 -4.61
N ASP A 361 -14.50 6.06 -3.98
CA ASP A 361 -14.41 5.84 -2.53
C ASP A 361 -15.13 6.97 -1.77
N ARG A 362 -16.08 6.61 -0.90
CA ARG A 362 -16.86 7.58 -0.13
C ARG A 362 -16.20 8.02 1.18
N ALA A 363 -15.24 7.25 1.70
CA ALA A 363 -14.51 7.51 2.94
C ALA A 363 -13.01 7.68 2.72
N GLY A 364 -12.31 8.16 3.75
CA GLY A 364 -10.94 8.63 3.65
C GLY A 364 -10.83 10.11 3.27
N ILE A 365 -9.61 10.58 3.06
CA ILE A 365 -9.31 11.92 2.58
C ILE A 365 -9.51 11.92 1.05
N ARG A 366 -10.54 12.63 0.59
CA ARG A 366 -10.96 12.68 -0.81
C ARG A 366 -10.49 13.98 -1.45
N LEU A 367 -9.63 13.88 -2.47
CA LEU A 367 -9.24 15.01 -3.31
C LEU A 367 -10.40 15.49 -4.18
N PRO A 368 -10.34 16.72 -4.76
CA PRO A 368 -11.34 17.21 -5.70
C PRO A 368 -11.62 16.27 -6.88
N ASP A 369 -10.66 15.42 -7.25
CA ASP A 369 -10.87 14.31 -8.18
C ASP A 369 -12.09 13.43 -7.85
N LEU A 370 -12.36 13.20 -6.56
CA LEU A 370 -13.45 12.33 -6.09
C LEU A 370 -14.67 13.09 -5.61
N THR A 371 -14.51 14.32 -5.10
CA THR A 371 -15.63 15.13 -4.57
C THR A 371 -16.27 16.03 -5.62
N VAL A 372 -15.52 16.35 -6.69
CA VAL A 372 -15.99 17.08 -7.87
C VAL A 372 -15.55 16.28 -9.11
N PRO A 373 -16.06 15.05 -9.30
CA PRO A 373 -15.48 14.12 -10.26
C PRO A 373 -15.88 14.40 -11.71
N VAL A 374 -14.92 14.12 -12.61
CA VAL A 374 -15.13 13.96 -14.06
C VAL A 374 -14.86 12.53 -14.53
N ALA A 375 -14.48 11.64 -13.60
CA ALA A 375 -14.21 10.24 -13.81
C ALA A 375 -14.37 9.47 -12.49
N THR A 376 -14.45 8.15 -12.58
CA THR A 376 -14.28 7.23 -11.45
C THR A 376 -12.82 6.82 -11.35
N TYR A 377 -12.30 6.74 -10.12
CA TYR A 377 -10.92 6.39 -9.81
C TYR A 377 -10.86 5.27 -8.77
N THR A 378 -10.03 4.26 -9.00
CA THR A 378 -9.86 3.12 -8.08
C THR A 378 -8.41 2.89 -7.69
N GLY A 379 -8.20 2.10 -6.62
CA GLY A 379 -6.88 1.63 -6.19
C GLY A 379 -6.40 0.33 -6.84
N TRP A 380 -7.23 -0.30 -7.67
CA TRP A 380 -6.99 -1.62 -8.28
C TRP A 380 -7.30 -1.60 -9.78
N ASN A 381 -6.72 -2.55 -10.53
CA ASN A 381 -6.93 -2.73 -11.96
C ASN A 381 -6.60 -4.17 -12.31
N LEU A 382 -7.43 -4.78 -13.14
CA LEU A 382 -7.22 -6.16 -13.57
C LEU A 382 -6.16 -6.22 -14.66
N ARG A 383 -5.43 -7.34 -14.67
CA ARG A 383 -4.39 -7.59 -15.67
C ARG A 383 -5.01 -7.66 -17.05
N HIS A 384 -4.37 -7.03 -18.03
CA HIS A 384 -4.77 -7.22 -19.42
C HIS A 384 -4.50 -8.67 -19.87
N PRO A 385 -5.37 -9.30 -20.69
CA PRO A 385 -5.17 -10.67 -21.14
C PRO A 385 -3.80 -10.94 -21.79
N SER A 386 -3.20 -9.94 -22.45
CA SER A 386 -1.86 -10.06 -23.07
C SER A 386 -0.72 -10.32 -22.09
N ILE A 387 -0.90 -10.03 -20.80
CA ILE A 387 0.10 -10.27 -19.75
C ILE A 387 -0.29 -11.45 -18.83
N GLY A 388 -1.32 -12.21 -19.19
CA GLY A 388 -1.80 -13.41 -18.51
C GLY A 388 -2.54 -13.15 -17.20
N ASN A 389 -3.36 -14.12 -16.79
CA ASN A 389 -4.21 -14.12 -15.59
C ASN A 389 -5.10 -12.86 -15.46
N PRO A 390 -6.05 -12.66 -16.40
CA PRO A 390 -6.83 -11.43 -16.48
C PRO A 390 -7.72 -11.16 -15.27
N ASP A 391 -8.01 -12.18 -14.45
CA ASP A 391 -8.88 -12.06 -13.27
C ASP A 391 -8.12 -11.59 -12.01
N LEU A 392 -6.80 -11.43 -12.09
CA LEU A 392 -5.95 -11.00 -10.99
C LEU A 392 -5.67 -9.49 -11.06
N PHE A 393 -5.51 -8.85 -9.89
CA PHE A 393 -5.06 -7.48 -9.83
C PHE A 393 -3.62 -7.29 -10.35
N ILE A 394 -3.38 -6.15 -10.99
CA ILE A 394 -2.05 -5.68 -11.34
C ILE A 394 -1.37 -5.18 -10.08
N GLY A 395 -0.14 -5.64 -9.85
CA GLY A 395 0.68 -5.12 -8.77
C GLY A 395 0.49 -5.84 -7.45
N ILE A 396 -0.06 -7.07 -7.45
CA ILE A 396 0.03 -7.96 -6.27
C ILE A 396 1.48 -8.15 -5.78
N THR A 397 2.44 -7.85 -6.65
CA THR A 397 3.85 -7.57 -6.36
C THR A 397 4.22 -6.19 -6.95
N GLY A 398 4.89 -5.33 -6.20
CA GLY A 398 5.25 -3.96 -6.58
C GLY A 398 4.18 -2.90 -6.29
N GLY A 399 3.10 -3.27 -5.59
CA GLY A 399 1.97 -2.41 -5.21
C GLY A 399 0.89 -2.24 -6.28
N LEU A 400 -0.38 -2.21 -5.84
CA LEU A 400 -1.53 -2.22 -6.75
C LEU A 400 -1.59 -1.00 -7.67
N ALA A 401 -1.90 -1.26 -8.93
CA ALA A 401 -2.21 -0.24 -9.91
C ALA A 401 -3.72 -0.03 -9.98
N GLY A 402 -4.17 1.22 -10.02
CA GLY A 402 -5.58 1.59 -10.14
C GLY A 402 -6.00 1.86 -11.57
N TRP A 403 -7.30 2.09 -11.80
CA TRP A 403 -7.81 2.59 -13.07
C TRP A 403 -8.54 3.94 -12.96
N THR A 404 -8.69 4.60 -14.11
CA THR A 404 -9.52 5.78 -14.34
C THR A 404 -10.57 5.44 -15.41
N LEU A 405 -11.85 5.66 -15.10
CA LEU A 405 -12.95 5.54 -16.07
C LEU A 405 -13.70 6.88 -16.21
N PRO A 406 -13.56 7.59 -17.34
CA PRO A 406 -14.21 8.89 -17.56
C PRO A 406 -15.72 8.82 -17.46
N PHE A 407 -16.34 9.93 -17.06
CA PHE A 407 -17.79 10.10 -17.23
C PHE A 407 -18.12 10.43 -18.68
N GLN A 408 -19.33 10.10 -19.09
CA GLN A 408 -19.84 10.53 -20.38
C GLN A 408 -19.93 12.06 -20.43
N LYS A 409 -19.75 12.63 -21.63
CA LYS A 409 -19.71 14.10 -21.81
C LYS A 409 -21.06 14.75 -21.58
N ASN A 410 -22.12 14.09 -22.06
CA ASN A 410 -23.49 14.59 -22.01
C ASN A 410 -24.50 13.46 -21.77
N ALA A 411 -25.77 13.84 -21.54
CA ALA A 411 -26.85 12.92 -21.22
C ALA A 411 -27.11 11.89 -22.34
N ALA A 412 -26.98 12.28 -23.61
CA ALA A 412 -27.21 11.37 -24.74
C ALA A 412 -26.13 10.28 -24.79
N ASP A 413 -24.86 10.64 -24.61
CA ASP A 413 -23.75 9.69 -24.53
C ASP A 413 -23.90 8.76 -23.31
N ARG A 414 -24.32 9.31 -22.16
CA ARG A 414 -24.66 8.55 -20.95
C ARG A 414 -25.73 7.50 -21.20
N GLU A 415 -26.87 7.90 -21.76
CA GLU A 415 -28.00 7.01 -22.01
C GLU A 415 -27.66 5.93 -23.03
N SER A 416 -26.91 6.29 -24.09
CA SER A 416 -26.42 5.35 -25.10
C SER A 416 -25.48 4.30 -24.51
N ALA A 417 -24.58 4.71 -23.61
CA ALA A 417 -23.66 3.81 -22.92
C ALA A 417 -24.30 3.02 -21.77
N GLY A 418 -25.54 3.35 -21.37
CA GLY A 418 -26.18 2.80 -20.18
C GLY A 418 -25.46 3.15 -18.88
N ASP A 419 -24.70 4.25 -18.86
CA ASP A 419 -23.89 4.66 -17.72
C ASP A 419 -24.80 5.23 -16.61
N PRO A 420 -24.83 4.65 -15.40
CA PRO A 420 -25.69 5.14 -14.33
C PRO A 420 -25.21 6.49 -13.77
N ARG A 421 -23.94 6.87 -13.99
CA ARG A 421 -23.35 8.09 -13.44
C ARG A 421 -23.82 9.29 -14.27
N ARG A 422 -24.14 10.42 -13.60
CA ARG A 422 -24.44 11.68 -14.31
C ARG A 422 -23.27 12.08 -15.20
N SER A 423 -23.56 12.54 -16.41
CA SER A 423 -22.56 13.05 -17.35
C SER A 423 -21.92 14.36 -16.87
N ILE A 424 -20.80 14.76 -17.46
CA ILE A 424 -20.08 15.99 -17.10
C ILE A 424 -20.98 17.22 -17.28
N SER A 425 -21.70 17.33 -18.40
CA SER A 425 -22.57 18.48 -18.67
C SER A 425 -23.85 18.52 -17.81
N GLU A 426 -24.30 17.37 -17.30
CA GLU A 426 -25.40 17.33 -16.33
C GLU A 426 -24.96 17.81 -14.94
N ARG A 427 -23.66 17.70 -14.61
CA ARG A 427 -23.09 18.11 -13.31
C ARG A 427 -22.68 19.56 -13.29
N TYR A 428 -22.04 20.01 -14.37
CA TYR A 428 -21.37 21.30 -14.42
C TYR A 428 -21.91 22.11 -15.60
N SER A 429 -22.36 23.33 -15.32
CA SER A 429 -22.81 24.27 -16.36
C SER A 429 -21.69 24.73 -17.30
N GLY A 430 -20.44 24.38 -17.01
CA GLY A 430 -19.27 24.65 -17.83
C GLY A 430 -17.98 24.58 -17.00
N ARG A 431 -16.85 24.77 -17.68
CA ARG A 431 -15.50 24.70 -17.11
C ARG A 431 -15.30 25.58 -15.87
N GLU A 432 -15.71 26.84 -15.92
CA GLU A 432 -15.52 27.75 -14.76
C GLU A 432 -16.39 27.36 -13.56
N SER A 433 -17.59 26.83 -13.79
CA SER A 433 -18.44 26.28 -12.73
C SER A 433 -17.79 25.07 -12.06
N TYR A 434 -17.21 24.17 -12.88
CA TYR A 434 -16.41 23.05 -12.40
C TYR A 434 -15.20 23.52 -11.57
N LEU A 435 -14.38 24.43 -12.10
CA LEU A 435 -13.19 24.91 -11.41
C LEU A 435 -13.51 25.69 -10.13
N GLN A 436 -14.65 26.37 -10.06
CA GLN A 436 -15.11 27.00 -8.83
C GLN A 436 -15.47 25.96 -7.76
N GLN A 437 -16.15 24.87 -8.13
CA GLN A 437 -16.43 23.77 -7.22
C GLN A 437 -15.15 23.06 -6.77
N VAL A 438 -14.19 22.85 -7.67
CA VAL A 438 -12.85 22.32 -7.33
C VAL A 438 -12.17 23.21 -6.31
N ARG A 439 -12.19 24.54 -6.50
CA ARG A 439 -11.60 25.49 -5.55
C ARG A 439 -12.26 25.39 -4.18
N VAL A 440 -13.59 25.29 -4.12
CA VAL A 440 -14.33 25.15 -2.85
C VAL A 440 -13.96 23.83 -2.15
N SER A 441 -13.93 22.71 -2.88
CA SER A 441 -13.53 21.43 -2.31
C SER A 441 -12.08 21.42 -1.84
N ALA A 442 -11.18 22.05 -2.60
CA ALA A 442 -9.78 22.20 -2.23
C ALA A 442 -9.63 23.07 -0.96
N GLN A 443 -10.38 24.17 -0.86
CA GLN A 443 -10.39 25.01 0.33
C GLN A 443 -10.88 24.24 1.57
N SER A 444 -11.90 23.39 1.44
CA SER A 444 -12.36 22.53 2.55
C SER A 444 -11.23 21.66 3.10
N LEU A 445 -10.42 21.03 2.23
CA LEU A 445 -9.27 20.23 2.66
C LEU A 445 -8.19 21.08 3.37
N VAL A 446 -8.04 22.35 2.99
CA VAL A 446 -7.12 23.29 3.67
C VAL A 446 -7.65 23.67 5.04
N ASP A 447 -8.93 24.01 5.13
CA ASP A 447 -9.59 24.40 6.38
C ASP A 447 -9.61 23.23 7.39
N GLU A 448 -9.71 22.00 6.88
CA GLU A 448 -9.64 20.77 7.66
C GLU A 448 -8.19 20.29 7.94
N GLY A 449 -7.18 20.94 7.37
CA GLY A 449 -5.77 20.65 7.58
C GLY A 449 -5.19 19.47 6.79
N TYR A 450 -5.92 18.91 5.81
CA TYR A 450 -5.45 17.79 4.98
C TYR A 450 -4.74 18.22 3.68
N MET A 451 -4.72 19.52 3.38
CA MET A 451 -4.02 20.09 2.23
C MET A 451 -3.42 21.44 2.59
N LEU A 452 -2.34 21.86 1.93
CA LEU A 452 -1.78 23.20 2.12
C LEU A 452 -2.47 24.22 1.20
N ALA A 453 -2.63 25.46 1.66
CA ALA A 453 -3.22 26.55 0.87
C ALA A 453 -2.48 26.79 -0.45
N GLU A 454 -1.16 26.62 -0.45
CA GLU A 454 -0.29 26.75 -1.61
C GLU A 454 -0.50 25.68 -2.68
N ASP A 455 -1.14 24.54 -2.35
CA ASP A 455 -1.42 23.48 -3.31
C ASP A 455 -2.69 23.73 -4.13
N ILE A 456 -3.58 24.65 -3.69
CA ILE A 456 -4.86 24.96 -4.37
C ILE A 456 -4.66 25.30 -5.86
N PRO A 457 -3.73 26.20 -6.25
CA PRO A 457 -3.55 26.54 -7.66
C PRO A 457 -3.19 25.34 -8.53
N GLY A 458 -2.26 24.48 -8.07
CA GLY A 458 -1.82 23.30 -8.81
C GLY A 458 -2.88 22.20 -8.87
N VAL A 459 -3.72 22.06 -7.84
CA VAL A 459 -4.89 21.17 -7.87
C VAL A 459 -5.93 21.66 -8.88
N ARG A 460 -6.22 22.97 -8.88
CA ARG A 460 -7.18 23.58 -9.83
C ARG A 460 -6.70 23.48 -11.28
N GLU A 461 -5.41 23.68 -11.53
CA GLU A 461 -4.82 23.52 -12.86
C GLU A 461 -4.97 22.09 -13.38
N ARG A 462 -4.55 21.09 -12.60
CA ARG A 462 -4.68 19.66 -12.95
C ARG A 462 -6.14 19.26 -13.18
N ALA A 463 -7.06 19.76 -12.37
CA ALA A 463 -8.49 19.54 -12.56
C ALA A 463 -8.98 20.11 -13.89
N GLY A 464 -8.56 21.33 -14.25
CA GLY A 464 -8.88 21.95 -15.55
C GLY A 464 -8.42 21.10 -16.72
N LEU A 465 -7.16 20.62 -16.68
CA LEU A 465 -6.62 19.72 -17.71
C LEU A 465 -7.45 18.43 -17.86
N LYS A 466 -7.90 17.86 -16.74
CA LYS A 466 -8.79 16.67 -16.74
C LYS A 466 -10.14 16.97 -17.37
N TYR A 467 -10.77 18.08 -16.99
CA TYR A 467 -12.04 18.52 -17.57
C TYR A 467 -11.93 18.69 -19.09
N ASP A 468 -10.93 19.45 -19.55
CA ASP A 468 -10.72 19.77 -20.97
C ASP A 468 -10.44 18.49 -21.78
N TYR A 469 -9.63 17.58 -21.23
CA TYR A 469 -9.32 16.29 -21.84
C TYR A 469 -10.56 15.39 -21.99
N PHE A 470 -11.35 15.21 -20.92
CA PHE A 470 -12.51 14.32 -20.96
C PHE A 470 -13.70 14.92 -21.73
N MET A 471 -13.83 16.24 -21.80
CA MET A 471 -14.76 16.91 -22.72
C MET A 471 -14.31 16.81 -24.19
N GLY A 472 -13.04 16.46 -24.45
CA GLY A 472 -12.46 16.42 -25.79
C GLY A 472 -12.22 17.81 -26.36
N GLU A 473 -11.97 18.79 -25.49
CA GLU A 473 -11.68 20.19 -25.85
C GLU A 473 -10.18 20.42 -26.11
N ASN A 474 -9.34 19.40 -25.96
CA ASN A 474 -7.96 19.43 -26.45
C ASN A 474 -7.93 19.44 -27.98
N ARG A 475 -7.92 20.65 -28.53
CA ARG A 475 -7.25 20.95 -29.80
C ARG A 475 -5.78 20.54 -29.68
N ALA A 476 -5.29 19.88 -30.72
CA ALA A 476 -3.87 19.65 -30.92
C ALA A 476 -3.05 20.93 -30.66
N SER A 477 -2.01 20.80 -29.85
CA SER A 477 -0.76 21.53 -30.02
C SER A 477 0.38 20.75 -29.39
#